data_AF-A0A4R4TXZ1-F1
#
_entry.id   AF-A0A4R4TXZ1-F1
#
_cell.length_a   1.000
_cell.length_b   1.000
_cell.length_c   1.000
_cell.angle_alpha   90.00
_cell.angle_beta   90.00
_cell.angle_gamma   90.00
#
_symmetry.space_group_name_H-M   'P 1'
#
loop_
_entity.id
_entity.type
_entity.pdbx_description
1 polymer ?
#
loop_
_entity_poly.entity_id
_entity_poly.type
_entity_poly.pdbx_seq_one_letter_code
_entity_poly.pdbx_strand_id
1 'polypeptide(L)'
;MQRRAFLKASAAGVAAVGGTALFGAWEANAAPVGTLDTAPTTPFAVGVRRYDWRRGNRPCTTYVYYPATGTAGGNPVTNAPVANGVFPVYNYTHGYDSSPQNSLFLIRPLVAAGFVVPAPHFQHSINEVNNGNTSRDVSEIITQTLALNSSGPLAGHINTSIGVGVSGHSMGGMVTHGLLTSWPDSRIISANPQSCIDMGNPASSVRAKVLFVHGDRDTLTQYSSARQAYAEMPAPKAFLTFVGGSHTSFWSDRRFPNTVVDWARWSMYGDTAARDRLPADAAGSNTRWEANLGDTPPPGGSGHFRLVAQHSGKLADIDARSTAAGAALIQWAATGATNQQFEFVDAGDGHYRIKARHSGLVLQTMGNSTGAAITQQAESSSATSQQWRVQNHSDGTVSLINRASGLAMDVWERSTADGARISQWTYNGSTNQRFTRQPV
;
A
#
# COMPACT_ATOMS: atom_id res chain seq x y z
N MET A 1 -3.87 -1.02 35.61
CA MET A 1 -5.18 -1.40 36.17
C MET A 1 -5.93 -2.20 35.12
N GLN A 2 -6.41 -3.39 35.54
CA GLN A 2 -7.34 -4.34 34.91
C GLN A 2 -7.19 -4.72 33.42
N ARG A 3 -6.46 -5.83 33.21
CA ARG A 3 -6.53 -6.70 32.03
C ARG A 3 -7.84 -7.51 32.08
N ARG A 4 -8.64 -7.52 31.01
CA ARG A 4 -9.76 -8.46 30.88
C ARG A 4 -9.27 -9.76 30.22
N ALA A 5 -9.28 -10.82 31.02
CA ALA A 5 -9.09 -12.20 30.56
C ALA A 5 -10.43 -12.75 30.05
N PHE A 6 -10.43 -13.40 28.89
CA PHE A 6 -11.55 -14.23 28.47
C PHE A 6 -11.42 -15.61 29.12
N LEU A 7 -12.47 -16.00 29.85
CA LEU A 7 -12.62 -17.29 30.53
C LEU A 7 -12.52 -18.44 29.52
N LYS A 8 -11.63 -19.40 29.82
CA LYS A 8 -11.71 -20.77 29.32
C LYS A 8 -12.77 -21.53 30.13
N ALA A 9 -13.80 -22.06 29.47
CA ALA A 9 -14.68 -23.05 30.06
C ALA A 9 -14.22 -24.45 29.63
N SER A 10 -13.96 -25.30 30.62
CA SER A 10 -13.69 -26.74 30.48
C SER A 10 -15.00 -27.53 30.38
N ALA A 11 -15.05 -28.51 29.49
CA ALA A 11 -15.95 -29.66 29.61
C ALA A 11 -15.20 -30.93 29.21
N ALA A 12 -15.27 -31.91 30.11
CA ALA A 12 -14.63 -33.22 30.01
C ALA A 12 -15.45 -34.17 29.12
N GLY A 13 -14.71 -35.02 28.40
CA GLY A 13 -15.02 -36.44 28.09
C GLY A 13 -16.37 -36.81 27.48
N VAL A 14 -16.36 -37.09 26.16
CA VAL A 14 -17.15 -38.19 25.58
C VAL A 14 -16.27 -38.93 24.56
N ALA A 15 -16.28 -40.25 24.68
CA ALA A 15 -15.51 -41.21 23.90
C ALA A 15 -15.85 -41.21 22.40
N ALA A 16 -14.86 -41.58 21.60
CA ALA A 16 -14.89 -41.66 20.14
C ALA A 16 -15.75 -42.80 19.61
N VAL A 17 -16.52 -42.54 18.54
CA VAL A 17 -16.75 -43.49 17.43
C VAL A 17 -16.94 -42.71 16.12
N GLY A 18 -16.03 -42.94 15.17
CA GLY A 18 -16.30 -43.05 13.73
C GLY A 18 -16.86 -41.83 12.97
N GLY A 19 -15.96 -41.03 12.41
CA GLY A 19 -16.30 -40.07 11.35
C GLY A 19 -15.09 -39.24 10.99
N THR A 20 -14.28 -39.71 10.05
CA THR A 20 -13.14 -38.98 9.46
C THR A 20 -13.66 -37.73 8.73
N ALA A 21 -13.84 -36.63 9.48
CA ALA A 21 -13.95 -35.31 8.91
C ALA A 21 -12.56 -34.88 8.42
N LEU A 22 -12.41 -34.79 7.11
CA LEU A 22 -11.27 -34.19 6.44
C LEU A 22 -11.16 -32.72 6.86
N PHE A 23 -10.41 -32.46 7.92
CA PHE A 23 -9.88 -31.13 8.20
C PHE A 23 -8.81 -30.84 7.14
N GLY A 24 -9.24 -30.23 6.03
CA GLY A 24 -8.33 -29.71 5.03
C GLY A 24 -7.48 -28.61 5.66
N ALA A 25 -6.19 -28.89 5.83
CA ALA A 25 -5.19 -27.89 6.11
C ALA A 25 -5.21 -26.87 4.96
N TRP A 26 -5.57 -25.62 5.26
CA TRP A 26 -5.49 -24.52 4.31
C TRP A 26 -4.06 -24.02 4.25
N GLU A 27 -3.24 -24.65 3.41
CA GLU A 27 -2.06 -23.97 2.87
C GLU A 27 -2.54 -23.02 1.77
N ALA A 28 -2.79 -21.78 2.15
CA ALA A 28 -2.96 -20.68 1.21
C ALA A 28 -1.59 -20.40 0.59
N ASN A 29 -1.40 -20.84 -0.65
CA ASN A 29 -0.27 -20.44 -1.46
C ASN A 29 -0.16 -18.91 -1.45
N ALA A 30 1.01 -18.40 -1.03
CA ALA A 30 1.32 -16.98 -1.17
C ALA A 30 1.10 -16.58 -2.64
N ALA A 31 0.36 -15.50 -2.87
CA ALA A 31 0.12 -15.02 -4.22
C ALA A 31 1.46 -14.75 -4.92
N PRO A 32 1.65 -15.20 -6.17
CA PRO A 32 2.82 -14.80 -6.94
C PRO A 32 2.83 -13.28 -7.07
N VAL A 33 4.00 -12.65 -6.98
CA VAL A 33 4.17 -11.21 -7.21
C VAL A 33 4.10 -10.98 -8.71
N GLY A 34 2.88 -10.89 -9.26
CA GLY A 34 2.69 -10.42 -10.63
C GLY A 34 3.21 -8.99 -10.82
N THR A 35 3.54 -8.63 -12.06
CA THR A 35 3.90 -7.24 -12.40
C THR A 35 2.68 -6.35 -12.27
N LEU A 36 2.82 -5.22 -11.58
CA LEU A 36 1.77 -4.20 -11.50
C LEU A 36 1.57 -3.56 -12.88
N ASP A 37 0.32 -3.47 -13.33
CA ASP A 37 -0.04 -2.78 -14.57
C ASP A 37 0.03 -1.26 -14.40
N THR A 38 0.19 -0.52 -15.50
CA THR A 38 0.16 0.95 -15.46
C THR A 38 -1.26 1.44 -15.16
N ALA A 39 -1.38 2.35 -14.20
CA ALA A 39 -2.67 2.92 -13.82
C ALA A 39 -3.30 3.71 -15.00
N PRO A 40 -4.58 3.49 -15.32
CA PRO A 40 -5.25 4.22 -16.40
C PRO A 40 -5.24 5.73 -16.19
N THR A 41 -4.99 6.51 -17.24
CA THR A 41 -4.94 7.98 -17.18
C THR A 41 -6.27 8.64 -17.57
N THR A 42 -7.18 7.90 -18.21
CA THR A 42 -8.51 8.36 -18.58
C THR A 42 -9.59 7.58 -17.81
N PRO A 43 -10.65 8.25 -17.32
CA PRO A 43 -11.71 7.59 -16.59
C PRO A 43 -12.59 6.70 -17.49
N PHE A 44 -13.06 5.58 -16.96
CA PHE A 44 -13.97 4.65 -17.65
C PHE A 44 -15.45 4.93 -17.37
N ALA A 45 -16.33 4.42 -18.25
CA ALA A 45 -17.74 4.28 -17.92
C ALA A 45 -17.94 3.16 -16.89
N VAL A 46 -19.10 3.15 -16.24
CA VAL A 46 -19.38 2.19 -15.16
C VAL A 46 -20.40 1.17 -15.64
N GLY A 47 -19.99 -0.10 -15.75
CA GLY A 47 -20.88 -1.24 -15.96
C GLY A 47 -21.27 -1.88 -14.62
N VAL A 48 -22.40 -2.57 -14.58
CA VAL A 48 -22.80 -3.40 -13.42
C VAL A 48 -23.45 -4.71 -13.85
N ARG A 49 -23.12 -5.80 -13.15
CA ARG A 49 -23.74 -7.12 -13.28
C ARG A 49 -24.09 -7.66 -11.91
N ARG A 50 -25.25 -8.31 -11.79
CA ARG A 50 -25.68 -9.01 -10.57
C ARG A 50 -25.31 -10.49 -10.66
N TYR A 51 -24.79 -11.02 -9.57
CA TYR A 51 -24.49 -12.44 -9.38
C TYR A 51 -25.12 -12.92 -8.07
N ASP A 52 -25.84 -14.04 -8.12
CA ASP A 52 -26.48 -14.65 -6.95
C ASP A 52 -25.62 -15.81 -6.42
N TRP A 53 -24.43 -15.48 -5.93
CA TRP A 53 -23.50 -16.44 -5.34
C TRP A 53 -23.92 -16.88 -3.94
N ARG A 54 -23.29 -17.93 -3.43
CA ARG A 54 -23.53 -18.48 -2.09
C ARG A 54 -22.26 -19.00 -1.45
N ARG A 55 -22.14 -18.89 -0.13
CA ARG A 55 -21.17 -19.64 0.68
C ARG A 55 -21.91 -20.72 1.47
N GLY A 56 -21.88 -21.96 0.96
CA GLY A 56 -22.76 -23.03 1.45
C GLY A 56 -24.23 -22.60 1.33
N ASN A 57 -24.98 -22.59 2.44
CA ASN A 57 -26.38 -22.17 2.43
C ASN A 57 -26.59 -20.65 2.49
N ARG A 58 -25.53 -19.86 2.77
CA ARG A 58 -25.63 -18.40 2.94
C ARG A 58 -25.67 -17.69 1.58
N PRO A 59 -26.70 -16.88 1.27
CA PRO A 59 -26.72 -16.10 0.04
C PRO A 59 -25.68 -14.97 0.09
N CYS A 60 -25.04 -14.72 -1.03
CA CYS A 60 -23.98 -13.71 -1.23
C CYS A 60 -24.27 -12.93 -2.51
N THR A 61 -25.51 -12.44 -2.68
CA THR A 61 -25.90 -11.63 -3.85
C THR A 61 -24.96 -10.43 -3.97
N THR A 62 -24.29 -10.34 -5.12
CA THR A 62 -23.21 -9.40 -5.35
C THR A 62 -23.45 -8.63 -6.63
N TYR A 63 -23.32 -7.31 -6.55
CA TYR A 63 -23.27 -6.44 -7.72
C TYR A 63 -21.80 -6.19 -8.05
N VAL A 64 -21.34 -6.73 -9.17
CA VAL A 64 -19.99 -6.51 -9.67
C VAL A 64 -20.03 -5.31 -10.60
N TYR A 65 -19.43 -4.21 -10.16
CA TYR A 65 -19.23 -3.02 -10.97
C TYR A 65 -17.87 -3.10 -11.66
N TYR A 66 -17.77 -2.63 -12.89
CA TYR A 66 -16.55 -2.81 -13.70
C TYR A 66 -16.37 -1.71 -14.74
N PRO A 67 -15.11 -1.44 -15.16
CA PRO A 67 -14.82 -0.51 -16.25
C PRO A 67 -15.52 -0.95 -17.54
N ALA A 68 -16.33 -0.08 -18.10
CA ALA A 68 -17.15 -0.36 -19.27
C ALA A 68 -16.88 0.64 -20.40
N THR A 69 -17.31 0.25 -21.61
CA THR A 69 -17.44 1.18 -22.74
C THR A 69 -18.61 2.15 -22.49
N GLY A 70 -18.47 3.40 -22.94
CA GLY A 70 -19.53 4.42 -22.83
C GLY A 70 -19.06 5.75 -22.25
N THR A 71 -19.99 6.49 -21.62
CA THR A 71 -19.70 7.80 -21.00
C THR A 71 -18.96 7.63 -19.67
N ALA A 72 -17.75 8.20 -19.58
CA ALA A 72 -16.90 8.09 -18.41
C ALA A 72 -17.54 8.65 -17.14
N GLY A 73 -17.35 7.95 -16.02
CA GLY A 73 -17.82 8.37 -14.70
C GLY A 73 -19.35 8.46 -14.54
N GLY A 74 -20.14 8.03 -15.52
CA GLY A 74 -21.60 8.06 -15.52
C GLY A 74 -22.26 7.15 -14.48
N ASN A 75 -23.60 7.11 -14.50
CA ASN A 75 -24.35 6.15 -13.69
C ASN A 75 -24.06 4.71 -14.16
N PRO A 76 -24.07 3.70 -13.26
CA PRO A 76 -23.88 2.32 -13.66
C PRO A 76 -24.88 1.87 -14.72
N VAL A 77 -24.39 1.24 -15.78
CA VAL A 77 -25.20 0.68 -16.87
C VAL A 77 -25.20 -0.84 -16.76
N THR A 78 -26.39 -1.42 -16.56
CA THR A 78 -26.57 -2.86 -16.43
C THR A 78 -26.09 -3.59 -17.69
N ASN A 79 -25.23 -4.59 -17.52
CA ASN A 79 -24.71 -5.44 -18.59
C ASN A 79 -23.94 -4.69 -19.71
N ALA A 80 -23.45 -3.47 -19.46
CA ALA A 80 -22.63 -2.75 -20.43
C ALA A 80 -21.41 -3.58 -20.88
N PRO A 81 -20.95 -3.46 -22.13
CA PRO A 81 -19.73 -4.14 -22.58
C PRO A 81 -18.52 -3.67 -21.75
N VAL A 82 -17.72 -4.62 -21.26
CA VAL A 82 -16.49 -4.35 -20.52
C VAL A 82 -15.50 -3.56 -21.38
N ALA A 83 -14.77 -2.63 -20.78
CA ALA A 83 -13.73 -1.87 -21.46
C ALA A 83 -12.50 -2.76 -21.75
N ASN A 84 -11.72 -2.39 -22.76
CA ASN A 84 -10.42 -3.02 -22.99
C ASN A 84 -9.48 -2.75 -21.80
N GLY A 85 -8.75 -3.78 -21.37
CA GLY A 85 -7.82 -3.71 -20.25
C GLY A 85 -7.99 -4.86 -19.27
N VAL A 86 -7.02 -5.01 -18.38
CA VAL A 86 -7.04 -5.97 -17.27
C VAL A 86 -7.06 -5.16 -15.98
N PHE A 87 -8.03 -5.43 -15.12
CA PHE A 87 -8.37 -4.54 -14.02
C PHE A 87 -8.25 -5.23 -12.66
N PRO A 88 -7.55 -4.65 -11.68
CA PRO A 88 -7.48 -5.19 -10.34
C PRO A 88 -8.83 -5.15 -9.62
N VAL A 89 -9.03 -6.11 -8.71
CA VAL A 89 -10.23 -6.21 -7.88
C VAL A 89 -10.09 -5.33 -6.64
N TYR A 90 -11.11 -4.51 -6.37
CA TYR A 90 -11.21 -3.68 -5.17
C TYR A 90 -12.62 -3.81 -4.55
N ASN A 91 -12.83 -4.79 -3.67
CA ASN A 91 -14.15 -5.06 -3.08
C ASN A 91 -14.65 -3.87 -2.24
N TYR A 92 -15.96 -3.63 -2.24
CA TYR A 92 -16.59 -2.69 -1.33
C TYR A 92 -17.74 -3.35 -0.55
N THR A 93 -17.71 -3.28 0.79
CA THR A 93 -18.79 -3.79 1.66
C THR A 93 -19.53 -2.63 2.33
N HIS A 94 -20.86 -2.60 2.22
CA HIS A 94 -21.69 -1.55 2.84
C HIS A 94 -21.92 -1.76 4.34
N GLY A 95 -22.42 -0.71 5.02
CA GLY A 95 -22.79 -0.74 6.44
C GLY A 95 -24.15 -1.37 6.74
N TYR A 96 -24.57 -1.34 8.01
CA TYR A 96 -25.88 -1.82 8.44
C TYR A 96 -27.03 -1.14 7.67
N ASP A 97 -28.07 -1.89 7.34
CA ASP A 97 -29.30 -1.40 6.68
C ASP A 97 -29.04 -0.52 5.43
N SER A 98 -28.04 -0.93 4.64
CA SER A 98 -27.60 -0.23 3.44
C SER A 98 -27.52 -1.15 2.23
N SER A 99 -26.99 -0.65 1.13
CA SER A 99 -26.84 -1.39 -0.12
C SER A 99 -25.63 -0.88 -0.91
N PRO A 100 -25.16 -1.65 -1.91
CA PRO A 100 -24.18 -1.15 -2.88
C PRO A 100 -24.61 0.15 -3.56
N GLN A 101 -25.91 0.31 -3.84
CA GLN A 101 -26.47 1.49 -4.51
C GLN A 101 -26.34 2.76 -3.65
N ASN A 102 -26.41 2.64 -2.32
CA ASN A 102 -26.17 3.77 -1.42
C ASN A 102 -24.69 4.17 -1.35
N SER A 103 -23.79 3.33 -1.85
CA SER A 103 -22.33 3.51 -1.79
C SER A 103 -21.71 3.91 -3.13
N LEU A 104 -22.54 4.31 -4.11
CA LEU A 104 -22.08 4.72 -5.44
C LEU A 104 -21.17 5.96 -5.42
N PHE A 105 -21.20 6.75 -4.33
CA PHE A 105 -20.29 7.88 -4.14
C PHE A 105 -18.81 7.46 -4.12
N LEU A 106 -18.50 6.20 -3.77
CA LEU A 106 -17.15 5.65 -3.78
C LEU A 106 -16.96 4.56 -4.86
N ILE A 107 -17.97 3.71 -5.07
CA ILE A 107 -17.90 2.65 -6.09
C ILE A 107 -17.69 3.24 -7.49
N ARG A 108 -18.40 4.32 -7.86
CA ARG A 108 -18.25 4.92 -9.20
C ARG A 108 -16.84 5.49 -9.43
N PRO A 109 -16.25 6.29 -8.52
CA PRO A 109 -14.86 6.73 -8.66
C PRO A 109 -13.85 5.59 -8.78
N LEU A 110 -13.98 4.52 -7.98
CA LEU A 110 -13.09 3.35 -8.09
C LEU A 110 -13.22 2.68 -9.47
N VAL A 111 -14.44 2.45 -9.95
CA VAL A 111 -14.64 1.83 -11.26
C VAL A 111 -14.13 2.72 -12.38
N ALA A 112 -14.42 4.02 -12.32
CA ALA A 112 -13.91 4.99 -13.27
C ALA A 112 -12.38 5.05 -13.27
N ALA A 113 -11.72 4.79 -12.14
CA ALA A 113 -10.27 4.72 -12.02
C ALA A 113 -9.65 3.38 -12.49
N GLY A 114 -10.45 2.42 -12.95
CA GLY A 114 -9.99 1.15 -13.50
C GLY A 114 -10.14 -0.06 -12.58
N PHE A 115 -10.96 -0.01 -11.54
CA PHE A 115 -11.13 -1.15 -10.63
C PHE A 115 -12.39 -1.98 -10.95
N VAL A 116 -12.29 -3.31 -10.84
CA VAL A 116 -13.46 -4.20 -10.72
C VAL A 116 -13.87 -4.22 -9.25
N VAL A 117 -15.10 -3.80 -8.97
CA VAL A 117 -15.60 -3.59 -7.61
C VAL A 117 -16.77 -4.54 -7.34
N PRO A 118 -16.52 -5.75 -6.83
CA PRO A 118 -17.58 -6.57 -6.27
C PRO A 118 -18.12 -5.89 -5.01
N ALA A 119 -19.44 -5.69 -4.98
CA ALA A 119 -20.13 -5.07 -3.87
C ALA A 119 -21.32 -5.97 -3.45
N PRO A 120 -21.15 -6.80 -2.41
CA PRO A 120 -22.24 -7.62 -1.92
C PRO A 120 -23.37 -6.78 -1.33
N HIS A 121 -24.59 -7.26 -1.50
CA HIS A 121 -25.74 -6.79 -0.75
C HIS A 121 -26.03 -7.77 0.38
N PHE A 122 -25.74 -7.35 1.61
CA PHE A 122 -25.92 -8.15 2.81
C PHE A 122 -27.11 -7.66 3.65
N GLN A 123 -27.78 -8.60 4.30
CA GLN A 123 -28.71 -8.35 5.41
C GLN A 123 -28.15 -8.86 6.74
N HIS A 124 -26.82 -8.91 6.85
CA HIS A 124 -26.14 -9.50 8.00
C HIS A 124 -26.22 -8.60 9.23
N SER A 125 -26.23 -9.24 10.40
CA SER A 125 -26.20 -8.59 11.71
C SER A 125 -24.78 -8.30 12.22
N ILE A 126 -24.66 -7.43 13.22
CA ILE A 126 -23.38 -7.18 13.89
C ILE A 126 -22.76 -8.45 14.48
N ASN A 127 -23.59 -9.39 14.93
CA ASN A 127 -23.14 -10.70 15.43
C ASN A 127 -22.45 -11.52 14.33
N GLU A 128 -22.95 -11.45 13.09
CA GLU A 128 -22.36 -12.13 11.94
C GLU A 128 -21.07 -11.47 11.44
N VAL A 129 -20.89 -10.17 11.71
CA VAL A 129 -19.61 -9.49 11.50
C VAL A 129 -18.61 -9.92 12.58
N ASN A 130 -19.02 -9.90 13.85
CA ASN A 130 -18.14 -10.23 14.98
C ASN A 130 -17.69 -11.69 14.99
N ASN A 131 -18.55 -12.63 14.59
CA ASN A 131 -18.18 -14.05 14.48
C ASN A 131 -17.47 -14.42 13.17
N GLY A 132 -17.24 -13.44 12.28
CA GLY A 132 -16.48 -13.61 11.04
C GLY A 132 -17.23 -14.24 9.88
N ASN A 133 -18.52 -14.53 10.02
CA ASN A 133 -19.29 -15.06 8.90
C ASN A 133 -19.31 -14.10 7.72
N THR A 134 -19.52 -12.79 7.98
CA THR A 134 -19.52 -11.80 6.89
C THR A 134 -18.15 -11.66 6.24
N SER A 135 -17.05 -11.73 7.00
CA SER A 135 -15.69 -11.75 6.43
C SER A 135 -15.47 -12.97 5.53
N ARG A 136 -15.91 -14.16 5.95
CA ARG A 136 -15.82 -15.38 5.13
C ARG A 136 -16.73 -15.31 3.89
N ASP A 137 -17.89 -14.67 3.99
CA ASP A 137 -18.77 -14.41 2.85
C ASP A 137 -18.08 -13.50 1.82
N VAL A 138 -17.45 -12.40 2.27
CA VAL A 138 -16.65 -11.52 1.39
C VAL A 138 -15.44 -12.25 0.78
N SER A 139 -14.76 -13.10 1.55
CA SER A 139 -13.66 -13.93 1.05
C SER A 139 -14.13 -14.88 -0.06
N GLU A 140 -15.31 -15.49 0.07
CA GLU A 140 -15.92 -16.29 -0.99
C GLU A 140 -16.26 -15.44 -2.22
N ILE A 141 -16.83 -14.25 -2.03
CA ILE A 141 -17.13 -13.31 -3.12
C ILE A 141 -15.87 -12.91 -3.89
N ILE A 142 -14.74 -12.71 -3.20
CA ILE A 142 -13.45 -12.46 -3.85
C ILE A 142 -13.04 -13.66 -4.71
N THR A 143 -13.18 -14.90 -4.20
CA THR A 143 -12.90 -16.13 -4.98
C THR A 143 -13.74 -16.17 -6.25
N GLN A 144 -15.05 -15.95 -6.12
CA GLN A 144 -15.99 -16.00 -7.23
C GLN A 144 -15.72 -14.88 -8.24
N THR A 145 -15.37 -13.68 -7.77
CA THR A 145 -15.03 -12.55 -8.64
C THR A 145 -13.77 -12.84 -9.46
N LEU A 146 -12.71 -13.37 -8.85
CA LEU A 146 -11.49 -13.74 -9.56
C LEU A 146 -11.76 -14.85 -10.59
N ALA A 147 -12.66 -15.78 -10.30
CA ALA A 147 -13.04 -16.86 -11.23
C ALA A 147 -13.77 -16.35 -12.49
N LEU A 148 -14.38 -15.15 -12.46
CA LEU A 148 -14.97 -14.53 -13.65
C LEU A 148 -13.93 -14.24 -14.75
N ASN A 149 -12.63 -14.25 -14.42
CA ASN A 149 -11.58 -14.06 -15.41
C ASN A 149 -11.48 -15.23 -16.41
N SER A 150 -11.96 -16.42 -16.04
CA SER A 150 -11.82 -17.62 -16.86
C SER A 150 -12.92 -17.77 -17.92
N SER A 151 -14.09 -17.16 -17.72
CA SER A 151 -15.23 -17.32 -18.63
C SER A 151 -16.31 -16.24 -18.43
N GLY A 152 -17.12 -16.03 -19.46
CA GLY A 152 -18.23 -15.09 -19.42
C GLY A 152 -17.82 -13.65 -19.75
N PRO A 153 -18.68 -12.66 -19.45
CA PRO A 153 -18.53 -11.29 -19.96
C PRO A 153 -17.32 -10.50 -19.42
N LEU A 154 -16.65 -10.99 -18.38
CA LEU A 154 -15.45 -10.37 -17.80
C LEU A 154 -14.18 -11.23 -18.00
N ALA A 155 -14.26 -12.27 -18.83
CA ALA A 155 -13.14 -13.17 -19.08
C ALA A 155 -11.96 -12.41 -19.69
N GLY A 156 -10.76 -12.62 -19.14
CA GLY A 156 -9.54 -11.94 -19.55
C GLY A 156 -9.41 -10.48 -19.11
N HIS A 157 -10.37 -9.93 -18.36
CA HIS A 157 -10.39 -8.52 -17.95
C HIS A 157 -10.11 -8.28 -16.46
N ILE A 158 -9.79 -9.33 -15.68
CA ILE A 158 -9.53 -9.23 -14.24
C ILE A 158 -8.07 -9.56 -13.95
N ASN A 159 -7.37 -8.68 -13.24
CA ASN A 159 -6.02 -8.95 -12.79
C ASN A 159 -6.06 -9.91 -11.60
N THR A 160 -5.67 -11.16 -11.83
CA THR A 160 -5.63 -12.21 -10.80
C THR A 160 -4.23 -12.45 -10.21
N SER A 161 -3.22 -11.68 -10.62
CA SER A 161 -1.80 -11.94 -10.32
C SER A 161 -1.22 -11.06 -9.21
N ILE A 162 -1.91 -10.01 -8.76
CA ILE A 162 -1.34 -9.03 -7.82
C ILE A 162 -1.94 -9.08 -6.39
N GLY A 163 -3.04 -9.81 -6.20
CA GLY A 163 -3.85 -9.76 -4.98
C GLY A 163 -5.07 -8.84 -5.13
N VAL A 164 -5.74 -8.53 -4.03
CA VAL A 164 -7.00 -7.77 -4.03
C VAL A 164 -6.99 -6.60 -3.05
N GLY A 165 -7.73 -5.56 -3.41
CA GLY A 165 -8.08 -4.47 -2.50
C GLY A 165 -9.44 -4.70 -1.85
N VAL A 166 -9.62 -4.18 -0.64
CA VAL A 166 -10.90 -4.24 0.08
C VAL A 166 -11.21 -2.90 0.73
N SER A 167 -12.48 -2.53 0.76
CA SER A 167 -12.97 -1.34 1.46
C SER A 167 -14.36 -1.57 2.02
N GLY A 168 -14.77 -0.72 2.95
CA GLY A 168 -16.12 -0.76 3.47
C GLY A 168 -16.37 0.26 4.56
N HIS A 169 -17.65 0.56 4.76
CA HIS A 169 -18.13 1.53 5.73
C HIS A 169 -18.87 0.86 6.89
N SER A 170 -18.67 1.34 8.12
CA SER A 170 -19.40 0.85 9.30
C SER A 170 -19.16 -0.64 9.52
N MET A 171 -20.22 -1.45 9.58
CA MET A 171 -20.12 -2.92 9.56
C MET A 171 -19.28 -3.44 8.38
N GLY A 172 -19.35 -2.83 7.21
CA GLY A 172 -18.46 -3.14 6.10
C GLY A 172 -17.00 -2.78 6.37
N GLY A 173 -16.74 -1.69 7.09
CA GLY A 173 -15.40 -1.31 7.54
C GLY A 173 -14.85 -2.25 8.60
N MET A 174 -15.71 -2.74 9.50
CA MET A 174 -15.38 -3.83 10.43
C MET A 174 -15.05 -5.12 9.66
N VAL A 175 -15.80 -5.46 8.61
CA VAL A 175 -15.46 -6.61 7.76
C VAL A 175 -14.11 -6.41 7.09
N THR A 176 -13.84 -5.22 6.54
CA THR A 176 -12.54 -4.87 5.96
C THR A 176 -11.40 -5.03 6.96
N HIS A 177 -11.54 -4.51 8.19
CA HIS A 177 -10.51 -4.67 9.22
C HIS A 177 -10.38 -6.13 9.70
N GLY A 178 -11.51 -6.84 9.84
CA GLY A 178 -11.56 -8.26 10.21
C GLY A 178 -10.80 -9.16 9.23
N LEU A 179 -10.87 -8.84 7.93
CA LEU A 179 -10.12 -9.53 6.87
C LEU A 179 -8.60 -9.33 6.94
N LEU A 180 -8.11 -8.36 7.72
CA LEU A 180 -6.68 -8.15 7.99
C LEU A 180 -6.24 -8.75 9.33
N THR A 181 -7.19 -9.19 10.15
CA THR A 181 -6.99 -9.44 11.59
C THR A 181 -7.59 -10.78 11.99
N SER A 182 -8.74 -10.81 12.67
CA SER A 182 -9.32 -12.01 13.24
C SER A 182 -9.74 -13.06 12.21
N TRP A 183 -10.06 -12.64 10.98
CA TRP A 183 -10.57 -13.52 9.91
C TRP A 183 -9.77 -13.31 8.62
N PRO A 184 -8.46 -13.61 8.64
CA PRO A 184 -7.54 -13.11 7.63
C PRO A 184 -7.75 -13.74 6.26
N ASP A 185 -7.63 -12.91 5.22
CA ASP A 185 -7.56 -13.36 3.83
C ASP A 185 -6.23 -12.89 3.21
N SER A 186 -5.31 -13.84 2.98
CA SER A 186 -3.93 -13.56 2.54
C SER A 186 -3.84 -12.97 1.13
N ARG A 187 -4.93 -12.97 0.36
CA ARG A 187 -4.98 -12.33 -0.95
C ARG A 187 -5.01 -10.80 -0.86
N ILE A 188 -5.33 -10.25 0.31
CA ILE A 188 -5.51 -8.81 0.49
C ILE A 188 -4.17 -8.08 0.58
N ILE A 189 -3.97 -7.12 -0.31
CA ILE A 189 -2.76 -6.28 -0.39
C ILE A 189 -3.04 -4.78 -0.22
N SER A 190 -4.31 -4.38 -0.25
CA SER A 190 -4.76 -3.01 -0.03
C SER A 190 -6.06 -3.01 0.75
N ALA A 191 -6.20 -2.10 1.71
CA ALA A 191 -7.39 -2.00 2.52
C ALA A 191 -7.77 -0.56 2.84
N ASN A 192 -9.08 -0.30 2.88
CA ASN A 192 -9.65 0.94 3.34
C ASN A 192 -10.84 0.72 4.30
N PRO A 193 -10.57 0.47 5.60
CA PRO A 193 -11.61 0.47 6.64
C PRO A 193 -12.12 1.88 6.91
N GLN A 194 -13.44 2.08 6.86
CA GLN A 194 -14.07 3.39 7.04
C GLN A 194 -15.07 3.36 8.19
N SER A 195 -14.97 4.31 9.12
CA SER A 195 -15.84 4.38 10.32
C SER A 195 -16.04 3.00 10.95
N CYS A 196 -14.93 2.35 11.30
CA CYS A 196 -14.94 1.00 11.84
C CYS A 196 -14.54 1.01 13.32
N ILE A 197 -14.65 -0.14 13.96
CA ILE A 197 -13.98 -0.42 15.23
C ILE A 197 -12.85 -1.40 14.99
N ASP A 198 -11.97 -1.50 15.98
CA ASP A 198 -10.93 -2.51 16.03
C ASP A 198 -11.56 -3.91 16.08
N MET A 199 -11.03 -4.80 15.23
CA MET A 199 -11.52 -6.17 15.04
C MET A 199 -10.47 -7.21 15.45
N GLY A 200 -9.36 -6.79 16.05
CA GLY A 200 -8.29 -7.65 16.55
C GLY A 200 -6.93 -7.27 16.00
N ASN A 201 -5.90 -7.98 16.48
CA ASN A 201 -4.52 -7.72 16.09
C ASN A 201 -4.26 -8.09 14.60
N PRO A 202 -3.32 -7.40 13.93
CA PRO A 202 -2.89 -7.77 12.57
C PRO A 202 -2.47 -9.22 12.46
N ALA A 203 -3.00 -9.92 11.45
CA ALA A 203 -2.58 -11.28 11.13
C ALA A 203 -1.24 -11.28 10.38
N SER A 204 -0.34 -12.20 10.74
CA SER A 204 0.96 -12.34 10.08
C SER A 204 0.87 -12.81 8.61
N SER A 205 -0.27 -13.40 8.22
CA SER A 205 -0.55 -13.89 6.87
C SER A 205 -1.03 -12.81 5.90
N VAL A 206 -1.29 -11.58 6.37
CA VAL A 206 -1.78 -10.47 5.55
C VAL A 206 -0.77 -9.33 5.54
N ARG A 207 -0.39 -8.87 4.36
CA ARG A 207 0.53 -7.75 4.16
C ARG A 207 -0.12 -6.70 3.28
N ALA A 208 -1.00 -5.89 3.88
CA ALA A 208 -1.77 -4.88 3.16
C ALA A 208 -1.29 -3.46 3.45
N LYS A 209 -1.39 -2.57 2.45
CA LYS A 209 -1.36 -1.13 2.67
C LYS A 209 -2.73 -0.69 3.19
N VAL A 210 -2.80 -0.08 4.38
CA VAL A 210 -4.08 0.26 5.03
C VAL A 210 -4.33 1.78 5.15
N LEU A 211 -5.43 2.27 4.58
CA LEU A 211 -5.93 3.64 4.80
C LEU A 211 -7.19 3.62 5.65
N PHE A 212 -7.16 4.20 6.83
CA PHE A 212 -8.38 4.43 7.63
C PHE A 212 -9.03 5.76 7.26
N VAL A 213 -10.37 5.81 7.26
CA VAL A 213 -11.14 7.06 7.11
C VAL A 213 -12.21 7.15 8.19
N HIS A 214 -12.25 8.23 8.98
CA HIS A 214 -13.18 8.33 10.11
C HIS A 214 -13.50 9.78 10.49
N GLY A 215 -14.76 10.08 10.84
CA GLY A 215 -15.15 11.31 11.54
C GLY A 215 -14.83 11.25 13.05
N ASP A 216 -14.22 12.30 13.62
CA ASP A 216 -13.82 12.28 15.04
C ASP A 216 -14.96 12.50 16.06
N ARG A 217 -16.19 12.74 15.58
CA ARG A 217 -17.43 12.80 16.37
C ARG A 217 -18.40 11.68 16.01
N ASP A 218 -17.89 10.56 15.51
CA ASP A 218 -18.69 9.36 15.28
C ASP A 218 -19.16 8.74 16.60
N THR A 219 -20.48 8.68 16.79
CA THR A 219 -21.13 8.12 17.98
C THR A 219 -21.57 6.66 17.81
N LEU A 220 -21.45 6.09 16.59
CA LEU A 220 -21.84 4.72 16.28
C LEU A 220 -20.64 3.78 16.34
N THR A 221 -19.54 4.16 15.69
CA THR A 221 -18.26 3.46 15.80
C THR A 221 -17.23 4.39 16.42
N GLN A 222 -16.73 4.02 17.59
CA GLN A 222 -15.87 4.90 18.38
C GLN A 222 -14.57 5.21 17.62
N TYR A 223 -14.32 6.50 17.37
CA TYR A 223 -13.11 6.99 16.73
C TYR A 223 -11.84 6.48 17.41
N SER A 224 -11.80 6.42 18.74
CA SER A 224 -10.68 5.87 19.52
C SER A 224 -10.37 4.41 19.19
N SER A 225 -11.38 3.61 18.86
CA SER A 225 -11.19 2.21 18.47
C SER A 225 -10.55 2.08 17.08
N ALA A 226 -11.00 2.88 16.10
CA ALA A 226 -10.31 2.94 14.81
C ALA A 226 -8.86 3.46 14.93
N ARG A 227 -8.60 4.36 15.88
CA ARG A 227 -7.24 4.83 16.19
C ARG A 227 -6.36 3.74 16.77
N GLN A 228 -6.91 2.89 17.62
CA GLN A 228 -6.21 1.70 18.12
C GLN A 228 -5.88 0.75 16.95
N ALA A 229 -6.86 0.39 16.13
CA ALA A 229 -6.67 -0.44 14.93
C ALA A 229 -5.55 0.11 14.03
N TYR A 230 -5.56 1.41 13.75
CA TYR A 230 -4.48 2.07 13.00
C TYR A 230 -3.11 1.99 13.67
N ALA A 231 -3.04 2.15 15.00
CA ALA A 231 -1.77 2.07 15.73
C ALA A 231 -1.14 0.67 15.61
N GLU A 232 -1.97 -0.38 15.65
CA GLU A 232 -1.57 -1.78 15.56
C GLU A 232 -1.15 -2.20 14.14
N MET A 233 -1.75 -1.63 13.09
CA MET A 233 -1.38 -1.97 11.72
C MET A 233 0.09 -1.65 11.39
N PRO A 234 0.80 -2.51 10.65
CA PRO A 234 2.13 -2.18 10.14
C PRO A 234 2.05 -1.11 9.04
N ALA A 235 3.17 -0.42 8.80
CA ALA A 235 3.31 0.37 7.59
C ALA A 235 3.39 -0.54 6.35
N PRO A 236 2.95 -0.10 5.16
CA PRO A 236 2.36 1.21 4.85
C PRO A 236 0.95 1.44 5.40
N LYS A 237 0.75 2.58 6.05
CA LYS A 237 -0.54 2.96 6.60
C LYS A 237 -0.81 4.47 6.59
N ALA A 238 -2.07 4.84 6.54
CA ALA A 238 -2.51 6.22 6.72
C ALA A 238 -3.88 6.29 7.43
N PHE A 239 -4.18 7.49 7.94
CA PHE A 239 -5.43 7.82 8.60
C PHE A 239 -5.90 9.19 8.12
N LEU A 240 -7.07 9.24 7.50
CA LEU A 240 -7.78 10.47 7.17
C LEU A 240 -8.90 10.69 8.18
N THR A 241 -8.73 11.68 9.05
CA THR A 241 -9.76 12.14 9.96
C THR A 241 -10.57 13.27 9.34
N PHE A 242 -11.90 13.19 9.41
CA PHE A 242 -12.78 14.33 9.20
C PHE A 242 -13.10 14.98 10.56
N VAL A 243 -12.51 16.14 10.82
CA VAL A 243 -12.61 16.88 12.08
C VAL A 243 -14.00 17.48 12.23
N GLY A 244 -14.65 17.20 13.35
CA GLY A 244 -16.05 17.48 13.59
C GLY A 244 -17.03 16.53 12.88
N GLY A 245 -16.52 15.55 12.12
CA GLY A 245 -17.33 14.65 11.30
C GLY A 245 -18.05 13.57 12.12
N SER A 246 -19.29 13.27 11.75
CA SER A 246 -20.07 12.12 12.23
C SER A 246 -19.75 10.84 11.43
N HIS A 247 -20.49 9.76 11.73
CA HIS A 247 -20.40 8.45 11.06
C HIS A 247 -20.50 8.49 9.52
N THR A 248 -21.23 9.46 8.94
CA THR A 248 -21.49 9.53 7.49
C THR A 248 -21.33 10.94 6.89
N SER A 249 -21.13 11.97 7.72
CA SER A 249 -21.10 13.37 7.25
C SER A 249 -20.07 13.68 6.16
N PHE A 250 -19.02 12.87 6.03
CA PHE A 250 -17.94 13.05 5.06
C PHE A 250 -18.23 12.44 3.68
N TRP A 251 -19.37 11.77 3.48
CA TRP A 251 -19.71 11.12 2.20
C TRP A 251 -19.85 12.09 1.02
N SER A 252 -20.32 13.31 1.28
CA SER A 252 -20.44 14.36 0.25
C SER A 252 -19.12 15.12 0.01
N ASP A 253 -18.12 14.90 0.86
CA ASP A 253 -16.85 15.59 0.76
C ASP A 253 -15.95 14.91 -0.27
N ARG A 254 -15.59 15.61 -1.35
CA ARG A 254 -14.82 15.03 -2.46
C ARG A 254 -13.44 14.51 -2.03
N ARG A 255 -12.87 15.02 -0.95
CA ARG A 255 -11.59 14.53 -0.43
C ARG A 255 -11.67 13.05 -0.07
N PHE A 256 -12.81 12.58 0.44
CA PHE A 256 -12.98 11.19 0.80
C PHE A 256 -12.80 10.23 -0.39
N PRO A 257 -13.63 10.25 -1.44
CA PRO A 257 -13.43 9.36 -2.58
C PRO A 257 -12.11 9.63 -3.32
N ASN A 258 -11.63 10.87 -3.39
CA ASN A 258 -10.34 11.17 -4.03
C ASN A 258 -9.17 10.46 -3.33
N THR A 259 -9.04 10.62 -2.00
CA THR A 259 -7.96 9.97 -1.23
C THR A 259 -8.06 8.45 -1.29
N VAL A 260 -9.27 7.87 -1.26
CA VAL A 260 -9.44 6.42 -1.37
C VAL A 260 -9.05 5.91 -2.76
N VAL A 261 -9.42 6.63 -3.83
CA VAL A 261 -9.03 6.27 -5.19
C VAL A 261 -7.52 6.34 -5.36
N ASP A 262 -6.87 7.42 -4.91
CA ASP A 262 -5.41 7.53 -5.02
C ASP A 262 -4.68 6.49 -4.17
N TRP A 263 -5.24 6.12 -3.00
CA TRP A 263 -4.73 5.00 -2.22
C TRP A 263 -4.83 3.68 -2.98
N ALA A 264 -5.99 3.39 -3.58
CA ALA A 264 -6.21 2.20 -4.39
C ALA A 264 -5.24 2.17 -5.58
N ARG A 265 -5.07 3.30 -6.29
CA ARG A 265 -4.14 3.41 -7.43
C ARG A 265 -2.70 3.13 -7.02
N TRP A 266 -2.20 3.76 -5.97
CA TRP A 266 -0.86 3.50 -5.49
C TRP A 266 -0.69 2.04 -5.05
N SER A 267 -1.62 1.54 -4.26
CA SER A 267 -1.50 0.23 -3.63
C SER A 267 -1.66 -0.94 -4.61
N MET A 268 -2.44 -0.77 -5.67
CA MET A 268 -2.81 -1.84 -6.62
C MET A 268 -2.21 -1.68 -8.02
N TYR A 269 -1.84 -0.47 -8.44
CA TYR A 269 -1.13 -0.24 -9.72
C TYR A 269 0.31 0.22 -9.54
N GLY A 270 0.74 0.50 -8.30
CA GLY A 270 2.07 1.08 -8.07
C GLY A 270 2.19 2.54 -8.52
N ASP A 271 1.07 3.25 -8.71
CA ASP A 271 1.02 4.66 -9.13
C ASP A 271 1.61 5.56 -8.03
N THR A 272 2.90 5.85 -8.12
CA THR A 272 3.62 6.73 -7.17
C THR A 272 3.16 8.17 -7.26
N ALA A 273 2.69 8.63 -8.42
CA ALA A 273 2.11 9.97 -8.54
C ALA A 273 0.80 10.08 -7.74
N ALA A 274 -0.02 9.02 -7.69
CA ALA A 274 -1.18 8.96 -6.80
C ALA A 274 -0.79 8.97 -5.32
N ARG A 275 0.26 8.22 -4.94
CA ARG A 275 0.83 8.29 -3.57
C ARG A 275 1.21 9.72 -3.18
N ASP A 276 1.90 10.42 -4.08
CA ASP A 276 2.45 11.75 -3.80
C ASP A 276 1.36 12.82 -3.70
N ARG A 277 0.20 12.60 -4.35
CA ARG A 277 -0.99 13.46 -4.20
C ARG A 277 -1.76 13.24 -2.89
N LEU A 278 -1.64 12.07 -2.23
CA LEU A 278 -2.43 11.73 -1.04
C LEU A 278 -2.49 12.83 0.03
N PRO A 279 -1.37 13.48 0.44
CA PRO A 279 -1.45 14.54 1.45
C PRO A 279 -2.25 15.75 0.98
N ALA A 280 -2.14 16.12 -0.30
CA ALA A 280 -2.87 17.24 -0.89
C ALA A 280 -4.36 16.90 -1.06
N ASP A 281 -4.67 15.69 -1.56
CA ASP A 281 -6.03 15.20 -1.73
C ASP A 281 -6.79 15.09 -0.40
N ALA A 282 -6.07 14.76 0.68
CA ALA A 282 -6.62 14.68 2.02
C ALA A 282 -6.74 16.05 2.73
N ALA A 283 -6.05 17.09 2.24
CA ALA A 283 -5.91 18.35 2.95
C ALA A 283 -7.19 19.18 2.98
N GLY A 284 -7.43 19.86 4.12
CA GLY A 284 -8.39 20.93 4.24
C GLY A 284 -8.64 21.31 5.70
N SER A 285 -9.40 22.40 5.91
CA SER A 285 -9.54 23.03 7.23
C SER A 285 -10.21 22.17 8.31
N ASN A 286 -10.99 21.18 7.89
CA ASN A 286 -11.69 20.21 8.73
C ASN A 286 -11.24 18.77 8.47
N THR A 287 -10.01 18.55 7.98
CA THR A 287 -9.42 17.21 7.89
C THR A 287 -8.08 17.17 8.60
N ARG A 288 -7.70 15.97 9.06
CA ARG A 288 -6.35 15.67 9.55
C ARG A 288 -5.83 14.44 8.82
N TRP A 289 -4.69 14.60 8.16
CA TRP A 289 -3.98 13.53 7.46
C TRP A 289 -2.80 13.06 8.30
N GLU A 290 -2.71 11.76 8.54
CA GLU A 290 -1.60 11.13 9.24
C GLU A 290 -1.15 9.93 8.42
N ALA A 291 0.14 9.81 8.12
CA ALA A 291 0.63 8.72 7.30
C ALA A 291 2.01 8.23 7.74
N ASN A 292 2.17 6.91 7.71
CA ASN A 292 3.45 6.22 7.71
C ASN A 292 3.41 5.26 6.53
N LEU A 293 3.76 5.76 5.35
CA LEU A 293 3.64 5.03 4.10
C LEU A 293 4.69 3.93 3.93
N GLY A 294 5.49 3.60 4.97
CA GLY A 294 6.59 2.64 4.87
C GLY A 294 7.75 3.10 4.00
N ASP A 295 7.51 4.18 3.27
CA ASP A 295 8.46 5.07 2.66
C ASP A 295 8.85 6.11 3.72
N THR A 296 10.10 6.11 4.17
CA THR A 296 10.74 7.44 4.19
C THR A 296 10.51 7.95 2.77
N PRO A 297 9.74 9.04 2.55
CA PRO A 297 9.28 9.41 1.21
C PRO A 297 10.47 9.30 0.29
N PRO A 298 10.48 8.65 -0.88
CA PRO A 298 11.62 8.95 -1.73
C PRO A 298 11.75 10.47 -1.81
N PRO A 299 12.94 11.05 -1.61
CA PRO A 299 13.14 12.43 -2.01
C PRO A 299 12.60 12.53 -3.43
N GLY A 300 11.70 13.48 -3.64
CA GLY A 300 10.66 13.36 -4.65
C GLY A 300 9.46 14.21 -4.25
N GLY A 301 9.23 14.37 -2.94
CA GLY A 301 8.88 15.70 -2.44
C GLY A 301 10.07 16.62 -2.72
N SER A 302 9.84 17.76 -3.36
CA SER A 302 10.87 18.77 -3.63
C SER A 302 11.69 19.03 -2.37
N GLY A 303 12.98 18.67 -2.38
CA GLY A 303 13.83 18.79 -1.19
C GLY A 303 15.17 18.08 -1.32
N HIS A 304 16.16 18.56 -0.58
CA HIS A 304 17.49 17.98 -0.54
C HIS A 304 17.71 17.21 0.76
N PHE A 305 18.54 16.17 0.72
CA PHE A 305 18.80 15.30 1.83
C PHE A 305 20.30 15.08 2.01
N ARG A 306 20.72 14.87 3.26
CA ARG A 306 22.05 14.36 3.61
C ARG A 306 21.95 12.85 3.84
N LEU A 307 22.97 12.12 3.45
CA LEU A 307 23.11 10.69 3.73
C LEU A 307 24.16 10.50 4.81
N VAL A 308 23.72 10.21 6.03
CA VAL A 308 24.59 10.06 7.21
C VAL A 308 24.88 8.58 7.44
N ALA A 309 26.11 8.14 7.26
CA ALA A 309 26.52 6.76 7.47
C ALA A 309 26.35 6.34 8.93
N GLN A 310 25.64 5.24 9.18
CA GLN A 310 25.21 4.86 10.52
C GLN A 310 26.38 4.49 11.45
N HIS A 311 27.49 3.98 10.90
CA HIS A 311 28.64 3.57 11.71
C HIS A 311 29.58 4.72 12.10
N SER A 312 29.65 5.80 11.30
CA SER A 312 30.60 6.89 11.50
C SER A 312 29.94 8.23 11.85
N GLY A 313 28.64 8.40 11.56
CA GLY A 313 27.95 9.69 11.68
C GLY A 313 28.37 10.73 10.63
N LYS A 314 29.20 10.34 9.65
CA LYS A 314 29.69 11.20 8.57
C LYS A 314 28.79 11.15 7.35
N LEU A 315 28.89 12.17 6.50
CA LEU A 315 28.00 12.36 5.37
C LEU A 315 28.64 11.85 4.09
N ALA A 316 27.81 11.31 3.18
CA ALA A 316 28.20 11.18 1.78
C ALA A 316 28.50 12.59 1.21
N ASP A 317 29.62 12.71 0.51
CA ASP A 317 30.21 13.98 0.07
C ASP A 317 30.86 13.81 -1.31
N ILE A 318 30.58 14.71 -2.24
CA ILE A 318 31.32 14.78 -3.50
C ILE A 318 32.64 15.51 -3.27
N ASP A 319 33.74 14.77 -3.48
CA ASP A 319 35.10 15.21 -3.17
C ASP A 319 35.43 16.58 -3.75
N ALA A 320 36.07 17.41 -2.91
CA ALA A 320 36.43 18.79 -3.19
C ALA A 320 35.29 19.70 -3.73
N ARG A 321 34.02 19.33 -3.52
CA ARG A 321 32.86 20.01 -4.14
C ARG A 321 32.97 20.10 -5.67
N SER A 322 33.66 19.15 -6.29
CA SER A 322 33.88 19.14 -7.73
C SER A 322 32.55 19.13 -8.49
N THR A 323 32.45 19.86 -9.61
CA THR A 323 31.33 19.80 -10.55
C THR A 323 31.64 18.94 -11.76
N ALA A 324 32.81 18.30 -11.80
CA ALA A 324 33.23 17.45 -12.91
C ALA A 324 32.65 16.05 -12.80
N ALA A 325 32.27 15.48 -13.95
CA ALA A 325 31.98 14.06 -14.08
C ALA A 325 33.22 13.22 -13.69
N GLY A 326 32.99 12.12 -12.98
CA GLY A 326 34.05 11.26 -12.44
C GLY A 326 34.54 11.65 -11.04
N ALA A 327 34.09 12.77 -10.45
CA ALA A 327 34.44 13.10 -9.08
C ALA A 327 33.92 12.01 -8.11
N ALA A 328 34.77 11.61 -7.17
CA ALA A 328 34.49 10.51 -6.25
C ALA A 328 33.44 10.88 -5.20
N LEU A 329 32.61 9.90 -4.85
CA LEU A 329 31.83 9.95 -3.63
C LEU A 329 32.69 9.44 -2.47
N ILE A 330 32.85 10.27 -1.45
CA ILE A 330 33.58 9.99 -0.21
C ILE A 330 32.65 10.18 0.99
N GLN A 331 33.13 9.82 2.18
CA GLN A 331 32.54 10.34 3.41
C GLN A 331 33.33 11.53 3.95
N TRP A 332 32.64 12.49 4.54
CA TRP A 332 33.27 13.62 5.22
C TRP A 332 32.43 14.08 6.42
N ALA A 333 33.06 14.72 7.40
CA ALA A 333 32.38 15.41 8.49
C ALA A 333 31.34 16.43 7.97
N ALA A 334 30.29 16.70 8.74
CA ALA A 334 29.25 17.63 8.31
C ALA A 334 29.82 19.05 8.13
N THR A 335 29.72 19.60 6.92
CA THR A 335 30.15 20.97 6.60
C THR A 335 28.97 21.91 6.34
N GLY A 336 27.78 21.35 6.08
CA GLY A 336 26.61 22.11 5.63
C GLY A 336 26.68 22.50 4.14
N ALA A 337 27.78 22.20 3.45
CA ALA A 337 27.98 22.54 2.05
C ALA A 337 27.04 21.74 1.13
N THR A 338 26.80 22.27 -0.07
CA THR A 338 25.82 21.72 -1.03
C THR A 338 26.29 20.41 -1.69
N ASN A 339 27.57 20.06 -1.64
CA ASN A 339 28.11 18.76 -2.09
C ASN A 339 27.79 17.60 -1.13
N GLN A 340 27.24 17.88 0.05
CA GLN A 340 26.73 16.89 1.00
C GLN A 340 25.19 16.75 0.92
N GLN A 341 24.57 17.33 -0.11
CA GLN A 341 23.12 17.44 -0.23
C GLN A 341 22.68 16.85 -1.56
N PHE A 342 21.72 15.95 -1.50
CA PHE A 342 21.29 15.17 -2.66
C PHE A 342 19.77 15.22 -2.80
N GLU A 343 19.33 15.38 -4.05
CA GLU A 343 17.96 15.14 -4.48
C GLU A 343 17.87 13.68 -4.95
N PHE A 344 16.75 13.00 -4.69
CA PHE A 344 16.48 11.73 -5.34
C PHE A 344 15.45 12.02 -6.43
N VAL A 345 15.76 11.58 -7.63
CA VAL A 345 14.94 11.80 -8.82
C VAL A 345 14.37 10.45 -9.20
N ASP A 346 13.04 10.34 -9.27
CA ASP A 346 12.37 9.09 -9.63
C ASP A 346 12.85 8.58 -11.00
N ALA A 347 13.19 7.31 -11.06
CA ALA A 347 13.63 6.61 -12.27
C ALA A 347 12.66 5.48 -12.67
N GLY A 348 11.50 5.36 -12.01
CA GLY A 348 10.51 4.31 -12.25
C GLY A 348 10.85 2.99 -11.56
N ASP A 349 9.87 2.09 -11.50
CA ASP A 349 10.01 0.73 -10.91
C ASP A 349 10.58 0.71 -9.48
N GLY A 350 10.35 1.78 -8.70
CA GLY A 350 10.89 1.91 -7.34
C GLY A 350 12.39 2.24 -7.26
N HIS A 351 12.99 2.74 -8.33
CA HIS A 351 14.39 3.17 -8.38
C HIS A 351 14.53 4.69 -8.47
N TYR A 352 15.68 5.21 -8.03
CA TYR A 352 15.98 6.63 -8.03
C TYR A 352 17.38 6.91 -8.59
N ARG A 353 17.55 8.07 -9.21
CA ARG A 353 18.87 8.69 -9.41
C ARG A 353 19.15 9.63 -8.26
N ILE A 354 20.35 9.58 -7.68
CA ILE A 354 20.74 10.43 -6.56
C ILE A 354 21.57 11.59 -7.12
N LYS A 355 20.98 12.79 -7.18
CA LYS A 355 21.51 13.99 -7.83
C LYS A 355 22.15 14.92 -6.79
N ALA A 356 23.41 15.27 -6.97
CA ALA A 356 24.09 16.20 -6.08
C ALA A 356 23.59 17.64 -6.33
N ARG A 357 23.19 18.34 -5.25
CA ARG A 357 22.59 19.68 -5.32
C ARG A 357 23.47 20.70 -6.03
N HIS A 358 24.79 20.63 -5.83
CA HIS A 358 25.72 21.66 -6.30
C HIS A 358 26.12 21.51 -7.76
N SER A 359 26.14 20.29 -8.29
CA SER A 359 26.60 20.00 -9.65
C SER A 359 25.47 19.63 -10.60
N GLY A 360 24.33 19.17 -10.09
CA GLY A 360 23.25 18.60 -10.90
C GLY A 360 23.56 17.21 -11.49
N LEU A 361 24.74 16.65 -11.18
CA LEU A 361 25.19 15.33 -11.63
C LEU A 361 24.65 14.23 -10.70
N VAL A 362 24.56 13.00 -11.21
CA VAL A 362 23.97 11.86 -10.50
C VAL A 362 25.01 10.82 -10.11
N LEU A 363 24.79 10.12 -8.99
CA LEU A 363 25.65 9.04 -8.53
C LEU A 363 25.58 7.82 -9.44
N GLN A 364 26.75 7.33 -9.86
CA GLN A 364 26.93 6.20 -10.75
C GLN A 364 28.00 5.25 -10.20
N THR A 365 27.76 3.94 -10.30
CA THR A 365 28.79 2.92 -10.09
C THR A 365 29.75 2.85 -11.28
N MET A 366 31.06 2.79 -11.01
CA MET A 366 32.10 2.72 -12.07
C MET A 366 32.32 1.31 -12.64
N GLY A 367 31.56 0.33 -12.17
CA GLY A 367 31.60 -1.07 -12.61
C GLY A 367 30.48 -1.85 -11.91
N ASN A 368 30.41 -3.17 -12.15
CA ASN A 368 29.40 -4.04 -11.54
C ASN A 368 29.97 -4.98 -10.46
N SER A 369 31.29 -4.93 -10.24
CA SER A 369 31.96 -5.75 -9.24
C SER A 369 31.97 -5.11 -7.85
N THR A 370 32.04 -5.97 -6.84
CA THR A 370 32.33 -5.61 -5.46
C THR A 370 33.60 -4.77 -5.38
N GLY A 371 33.51 -3.59 -4.76
CA GLY A 371 34.57 -2.62 -4.60
C GLY A 371 34.76 -1.61 -5.72
N ALA A 372 33.90 -1.63 -6.75
CA ALA A 372 33.87 -0.51 -7.70
C ALA A 372 33.46 0.79 -7.00
N ALA A 373 34.18 1.87 -7.30
CA ALA A 373 33.89 3.20 -6.76
C ALA A 373 32.54 3.74 -7.25
N ILE A 374 31.98 4.66 -6.47
CA ILE A 374 30.83 5.47 -6.88
C ILE A 374 31.33 6.88 -7.19
N THR A 375 30.95 7.42 -8.34
CA THR A 375 31.30 8.78 -8.77
C THR A 375 30.05 9.54 -9.18
N GLN A 376 30.12 10.86 -9.35
CA GLN A 376 29.06 11.60 -10.03
C GLN A 376 29.27 11.62 -11.55
N GLN A 377 28.19 11.53 -12.32
CA GLN A 377 28.20 11.51 -13.79
C GLN A 377 27.00 12.29 -14.36
N ALA A 378 27.07 12.63 -15.65
CA ALA A 378 25.93 13.20 -16.35
C ALA A 378 24.74 12.22 -16.34
N GLU A 379 23.54 12.76 -16.12
CA GLU A 379 22.33 11.94 -16.06
C GLU A 379 22.06 11.26 -17.41
N SER A 380 21.79 9.95 -17.36
CA SER A 380 21.30 9.16 -18.48
C SER A 380 20.05 8.40 -18.08
N SER A 381 18.99 8.54 -18.88
CA SER A 381 17.70 7.91 -18.60
C SER A 381 17.77 6.37 -18.63
N SER A 382 18.63 5.81 -19.48
CA SER A 382 18.78 4.37 -19.69
C SER A 382 19.87 3.70 -18.83
N ALA A 383 20.72 4.48 -18.14
CA ALA A 383 21.84 3.92 -17.37
C ALA A 383 21.36 3.33 -16.03
N THR A 384 21.23 2.00 -15.97
CA THR A 384 20.86 1.27 -14.74
C THR A 384 21.94 1.38 -13.64
N SER A 385 23.19 1.68 -13.99
CA SER A 385 24.28 1.96 -13.03
C SER A 385 24.09 3.26 -12.25
N GLN A 386 23.18 4.14 -12.71
CA GLN A 386 22.80 5.38 -12.02
C GLN A 386 21.53 5.22 -11.16
N GLN A 387 20.92 4.04 -11.15
CA GLN A 387 19.62 3.80 -10.55
C GLN A 387 19.77 2.98 -9.26
N TRP A 388 19.11 3.45 -8.20
CA TRP A 388 19.25 2.92 -6.85
C TRP A 388 17.88 2.58 -6.27
N ARG A 389 17.70 1.35 -5.83
CA ARG A 389 16.57 0.95 -4.99
C ARG A 389 16.84 1.39 -3.56
N VAL A 390 15.91 2.14 -2.99
CA VAL A 390 15.94 2.49 -1.56
C VAL A 390 15.34 1.35 -0.75
N GLN A 391 16.17 0.68 0.04
CA GLN A 391 15.73 -0.36 0.96
C GLN A 391 15.59 0.23 2.36
N ASN A 392 14.35 0.45 2.79
CA ASN A 392 14.03 0.97 4.13
C ASN A 392 14.25 -0.09 5.21
N HIS A 393 14.74 0.34 6.36
CA HIS A 393 14.88 -0.48 7.57
C HIS A 393 13.95 0.00 8.67
N SER A 394 13.63 -0.89 9.61
CA SER A 394 12.69 -0.61 10.71
C SER A 394 13.17 0.49 11.68
N ASP A 395 14.46 0.77 11.73
CA ASP A 395 15.06 1.83 12.57
C ASP A 395 15.16 3.19 11.86
N GLY A 396 14.55 3.32 10.68
CA GLY A 396 14.51 4.58 9.92
C GLY A 396 15.74 4.86 9.05
N THR A 397 16.74 3.96 9.04
CA THR A 397 17.85 4.03 8.07
C THR A 397 17.45 3.45 6.72
N VAL A 398 18.26 3.73 5.69
CA VAL A 398 18.10 3.18 4.34
C VAL A 398 19.41 2.54 3.86
N SER A 399 19.29 1.52 3.02
CA SER A 399 20.38 1.03 2.17
C SER A 399 20.06 1.35 0.71
N LEU A 400 21.09 1.67 -0.07
CA LEU A 400 20.96 2.03 -1.48
C LEU A 400 21.54 0.90 -2.33
N ILE A 401 20.66 0.17 -3.03
CA ILE A 401 21.04 -1.00 -3.82
C ILE A 401 21.04 -0.62 -5.30
N ASN A 402 22.18 -0.77 -5.97
CA ASN A 402 22.30 -0.42 -7.38
C ASN A 402 21.51 -1.38 -8.28
N ARG A 403 20.77 -0.85 -9.26
CA ARG A 403 19.94 -1.64 -10.18
C ARG A 403 20.75 -2.54 -11.10
N ALA A 404 21.94 -2.10 -11.53
CA ALA A 404 22.76 -2.86 -12.47
C ALA A 404 23.49 -4.04 -11.80
N SER A 405 24.03 -3.84 -10.59
CA SER A 405 24.86 -4.84 -9.91
C SER A 405 24.15 -5.62 -8.81
N GLY A 406 23.05 -5.07 -8.24
CA GLY A 406 22.44 -5.61 -7.02
C GLY A 406 23.26 -5.39 -5.74
N LEU A 407 24.36 -4.62 -5.82
CA LEU A 407 25.27 -4.33 -4.71
C LEU A 407 24.86 -3.05 -3.96
N ALA A 408 25.22 -2.96 -2.69
CA ALA A 408 24.87 -1.84 -1.83
C ALA A 408 25.94 -0.74 -1.85
N MET A 409 25.53 0.52 -1.73
CA MET A 409 26.43 1.62 -1.34
C MET A 409 27.06 1.30 0.02
N ASP A 410 28.38 1.40 0.10
CA ASP A 410 29.20 0.94 1.21
C ASP A 410 30.34 1.95 1.48
N VAL A 411 30.45 2.40 2.73
CA VAL A 411 31.65 3.13 3.18
C VAL A 411 32.79 2.13 3.33
N TRP A 412 33.76 2.22 2.39
CA TRP A 412 34.77 1.20 2.19
C TRP A 412 35.52 0.84 3.47
N GLU A 413 35.68 -0.48 3.68
CA GLU A 413 36.36 -1.05 4.86
C GLU A 413 35.77 -0.58 6.21
N ARG A 414 34.52 -0.07 6.22
CA ARG A 414 33.88 0.51 7.40
C ARG A 414 34.73 1.63 8.04
N SER A 415 35.52 2.33 7.24
CA SER A 415 36.39 3.41 7.70
C SER A 415 35.59 4.52 8.39
N THR A 416 36.20 5.20 9.37
CA THR A 416 35.66 6.41 10.00
C THR A 416 36.46 7.67 9.63
N ALA A 417 37.46 7.54 8.75
CA ALA A 417 38.30 8.64 8.30
C ALA A 417 37.54 9.58 7.34
N ASP A 418 37.86 10.87 7.39
CA ASP A 418 37.47 11.82 6.35
C ASP A 418 38.18 11.48 5.04
N GLY A 419 37.46 11.59 3.92
CA GLY A 419 38.01 11.23 2.61
C GLY A 419 37.94 9.74 2.29
N ALA A 420 37.41 8.90 3.19
CA ALA A 420 37.25 7.48 2.87
C ALA A 420 36.29 7.31 1.69
N ARG A 421 36.68 6.50 0.71
CA ARG A 421 35.89 6.26 -0.49
C ARG A 421 34.57 5.56 -0.16
N ILE A 422 33.51 5.94 -0.85
CA ILE A 422 32.26 5.19 -0.89
C ILE A 422 32.24 4.37 -2.19
N SER A 423 31.97 3.09 -2.06
CA SER A 423 32.02 2.10 -3.16
C SER A 423 30.78 1.22 -3.10
N GLN A 424 30.63 0.29 -4.02
CA GLN A 424 29.62 -0.76 -3.88
C GLN A 424 30.20 -2.03 -3.25
N TRP A 425 29.42 -2.72 -2.43
CA TRP A 425 29.80 -4.01 -1.85
C TRP A 425 28.60 -4.97 -1.78
N THR A 426 28.87 -6.26 -1.62
CA THR A 426 27.83 -7.27 -1.40
C THR A 426 26.96 -6.85 -0.22
N TYR A 427 25.66 -6.72 -0.46
CA TYR A 427 24.72 -6.32 0.57
C TYR A 427 24.69 -7.37 1.69
N ASN A 428 24.99 -6.93 2.91
CA ASN A 428 24.94 -7.77 4.12
C ASN A 428 24.24 -7.07 5.29
N GLY A 429 23.72 -5.86 5.09
CA GLY A 429 23.01 -5.09 6.11
C GLY A 429 23.90 -4.49 7.20
N SER A 430 25.23 -4.48 7.02
CA SER A 430 26.17 -3.88 7.97
C SER A 430 25.96 -2.37 8.09
N THR A 431 26.36 -1.79 9.22
CA THR A 431 26.13 -0.36 9.53
C THR A 431 26.82 0.61 8.57
N ASN A 432 27.90 0.21 7.89
CA ASN A 432 28.54 0.99 6.82
C ASN A 432 27.80 0.95 5.47
N GLN A 433 26.73 0.15 5.36
CA GLN A 433 25.80 0.11 4.22
C GLN A 433 24.45 0.76 4.53
N ARG A 434 24.33 1.41 5.70
CA ARG A 434 23.09 1.98 6.21
C ARG A 434 23.28 3.47 6.45
N PHE A 435 22.35 4.25 5.92
CA PHE A 435 22.42 5.70 5.97
C PHE A 435 21.13 6.25 6.57
N THR A 436 21.25 7.18 7.50
CA THR A 436 20.13 8.03 7.89
C THR A 436 19.95 9.08 6.80
N ARG A 437 18.73 9.19 6.26
CA ARG A 437 18.40 10.19 5.26
C ARG A 437 17.81 11.43 5.94
N GLN A 438 18.65 12.45 6.16
CA GLN A 438 18.28 13.65 6.90
C GLN A 438 17.82 14.77 5.94
N PRO A 439 16.59 15.31 6.06
CA PRO A 439 16.16 16.48 5.28
C PRO A 439 17.03 17.71 5.56
N VAL A 440 17.19 18.60 4.57
CA VAL A 440 17.97 19.84 4.65
C VAL A 440 17.09 21.07 4.59
#